data_AF-A0A0N4YWW2-F1
#
_entry.id   AF-A0A0N4YWW2-F1
#
_cell.length_a   1.000
_cell.length_b   1.000
_cell.length_c   1.000
_cell.angle_alpha   90.00
_cell.angle_beta   90.00
_cell.angle_gamma   90.00
#
_symmetry.space_group_name_H-M   'P 1'
#
loop_
_entity.id
_entity.type
_entity.pdbx_description
1 polymer ?
#
loop_
_entity_poly.entity_id
_entity_poly.type
_entity_poly.pdbx_seq_one_letter_code
_entity_poly.pdbx_strand_id
1 'polypeptide(L)'
;MAVLTECGWQLPVPIMLAPLITLRLLRGGFSHPQLIYVPLALAFAVTRFDWKAGPPFGLPEQMPPQMLFPLILYILIVCYPKWLELYLKMSFVMAYVAPWQISWGSAFHAFAQPFSIPHSALIWTQTVISSLISAPLNPFLGSSFFTTSYVRPVKFWERDYNTKRSDASNTTLASQIDRGPMLDDSNLNAVFYEHLTRSLQKSLAGDLQMGRWATSVQPGDCFILARFEQISRTGCCCCAPGSLPGFLSLNTAWSLRWLAWEVVTGKYIIDGYSITAHSAVTLLQVHEMRRLLVTLYVKCIIHYALASSKLQTWLTNETIRNTLDPIVANSRYADVDHMFCSTNDEDFDMNEMGISRSSFSEWYSQWISLCLRKRSEREQERNVDEQLDTEYVTCLCFVLSLLGRRALGAASYNRHSNAAESFLCGLHALFKGDFRITCQRDEWVFADMDLLRCVISPAVKMALKLHQDHFAPPVDFADPESLFGLIADHQTRLFISHEHDPAWRRAIIANTPSLLALRHVYDEGQDDYKIIMLNRMHLNMRVIKLNRECVRAFWAGQQQELIFLRNRNPERGSIQNARQVLRNMINSSADQPVGYP
;
A
#
# COMPACT_ATOMS: atom_id res chain seq x y z
N MET A 1 47.88 -11.22 -39.15
CA MET A 1 48.73 -12.43 -39.04
C MET A 1 47.82 -13.64 -38.94
N ALA A 2 48.00 -14.64 -39.81
CA ALA A 2 47.35 -15.94 -39.67
C ALA A 2 48.15 -16.77 -38.66
N VAL A 3 47.46 -17.39 -37.69
CA VAL A 3 48.10 -18.36 -36.79
C VAL A 3 48.12 -19.69 -37.54
N LEU A 4 49.32 -20.20 -37.79
CA LEU A 4 49.52 -21.54 -38.34
C LEU A 4 49.23 -22.56 -37.23
N THR A 5 48.23 -23.39 -37.43
CA THR A 5 48.03 -24.57 -36.59
C THR A 5 49.11 -25.61 -36.92
N GLU A 6 49.42 -26.52 -35.98
CA GLU A 6 50.41 -27.60 -36.19
C GLU A 6 50.10 -28.46 -37.43
N CYS A 7 48.84 -28.45 -37.91
CA CYS A 7 48.38 -29.15 -39.10
C CYS A 7 48.45 -28.31 -40.41
N GLY A 8 49.08 -27.14 -40.41
CA GLY A 8 49.27 -26.30 -41.62
C GLY A 8 48.07 -25.45 -42.06
N TRP A 9 46.99 -25.41 -41.26
CA TRP A 9 45.83 -24.56 -41.58
C TRP A 9 46.11 -23.12 -41.18
N GLN A 10 46.00 -22.19 -42.13
CA GLN A 10 46.05 -20.75 -41.88
C GLN A 10 44.69 -20.28 -41.36
N LEU A 11 44.58 -20.04 -40.05
CA LEU A 11 43.37 -19.47 -39.48
C LEU A 11 43.33 -17.95 -39.76
N PRO A 12 42.31 -17.43 -40.46
CA PRO A 12 42.16 -16.00 -40.67
C PRO A 12 41.61 -15.33 -39.39
N VAL A 13 42.48 -15.15 -38.41
CA VAL A 13 42.22 -14.48 -37.12
C VAL A 13 41.39 -13.18 -37.26
N PRO A 14 41.69 -12.25 -38.20
CA PRO A 14 40.88 -11.03 -38.35
C PRO A 14 39.44 -11.29 -38.81
N ILE A 15 39.21 -12.32 -39.65
CA ILE A 15 37.87 -12.69 -40.14
C ILE A 15 37.05 -13.35 -39.02
N MET A 16 37.68 -14.02 -38.06
CA MET A 16 36.98 -14.59 -36.90
C MET A 16 36.75 -13.57 -35.77
N LEU A 17 37.72 -12.68 -35.51
CA LEU A 17 37.60 -11.70 -34.44
C LEU A 17 36.62 -10.56 -34.78
N ALA A 18 36.56 -10.12 -36.04
CA ALA A 18 35.68 -9.01 -36.42
C ALA A 18 34.19 -9.29 -36.13
N PRO A 19 33.60 -10.44 -36.51
CA PRO A 19 32.22 -10.78 -36.15
C PRO A 19 31.99 -10.88 -34.64
N LEU A 20 32.94 -11.42 -33.88
CA LEU A 20 32.83 -11.54 -32.42
C LEU A 20 32.81 -10.16 -31.73
N ILE A 21 33.68 -9.26 -32.17
CA ILE A 21 33.76 -7.88 -31.67
C ILE A 21 32.47 -7.13 -32.03
N THR A 22 32.04 -7.21 -33.29
CA THR A 22 30.82 -6.54 -33.77
C THR A 22 29.57 -7.08 -33.06
N LEU A 23 29.43 -8.41 -32.91
CA LEU A 23 28.31 -9.01 -32.19
C LEU A 23 28.29 -8.57 -30.73
N ARG A 24 29.45 -8.51 -30.07
CA ARG A 24 29.54 -8.09 -28.66
C ARG A 24 29.21 -6.60 -28.49
N LEU A 25 29.68 -5.74 -29.40
CA LEU A 25 29.38 -4.31 -29.39
C LEU A 25 27.90 -4.04 -29.68
N LEU A 26 27.31 -4.68 -30.68
CA LEU A 26 25.89 -4.56 -31.01
C LEU A 26 25.01 -5.06 -29.86
N ARG A 27 25.34 -6.23 -29.31
CA ARG A 27 24.62 -6.77 -28.15
C ARG A 27 24.74 -5.86 -26.95
N GLY A 28 25.95 -5.40 -26.62
CA GLY A 28 26.16 -4.50 -25.49
C GLY A 28 25.44 -3.16 -25.67
N GLY A 29 25.46 -2.59 -26.88
CA GLY A 29 24.78 -1.35 -27.20
C GLY A 29 23.26 -1.46 -27.12
N PHE A 30 22.71 -2.60 -27.51
CA PHE A 30 21.28 -2.88 -27.40
C PHE A 30 20.83 -3.21 -25.97
N SER A 31 21.56 -4.07 -25.25
CA SER A 31 21.13 -4.54 -23.94
C SER A 31 21.50 -3.61 -22.79
N HIS A 32 22.72 -3.06 -22.79
CA HIS A 32 23.28 -2.28 -21.67
C HIS A 32 24.22 -1.17 -22.17
N PRO A 33 23.70 -0.11 -22.84
CA PRO A 33 24.54 0.95 -23.41
C PRO A 33 25.41 1.65 -22.37
N GLN A 34 24.93 1.74 -21.12
CA GLN A 34 25.64 2.41 -20.01
C GLN A 34 26.95 1.73 -19.62
N LEU A 35 27.04 0.41 -19.79
CA LEU A 35 28.25 -0.36 -19.46
C LEU A 35 29.37 -0.16 -20.49
N ILE A 36 29.08 0.47 -21.63
CA ILE A 36 30.06 0.68 -22.71
C ILE A 36 30.81 2.00 -22.54
N TYR A 37 30.21 3.02 -21.91
CA TYR A 37 30.82 4.37 -21.84
C TYR A 37 32.21 4.38 -21.18
N VAL A 38 32.39 3.69 -20.05
CA VAL A 38 33.68 3.63 -19.34
C VAL A 38 34.72 2.80 -20.12
N PRO A 39 34.42 1.57 -20.60
CA PRO A 39 35.30 0.85 -21.53
C PRO A 39 35.68 1.65 -22.78
N LEU A 40 34.75 2.42 -23.34
CA LEU A 40 34.97 3.25 -24.52
C LEU A 40 35.95 4.39 -24.22
N ALA A 41 35.72 5.11 -23.12
CA ALA A 41 36.62 6.18 -22.69
C ALA A 41 38.03 5.65 -22.37
N LEU A 42 38.13 4.49 -21.72
CA LEU A 42 39.41 3.89 -21.37
C LEU A 42 40.11 3.30 -22.61
N ALA A 43 39.39 2.69 -23.55
CA ALA A 43 39.95 2.26 -24.83
C ALA A 43 40.47 3.46 -25.64
N PHE A 44 39.73 4.56 -25.66
CA PHE A 44 40.16 5.80 -26.31
C PHE A 44 41.42 6.38 -25.66
N ALA A 45 41.44 6.45 -24.32
CA ALA A 45 42.59 6.95 -23.57
C ALA A 45 43.83 6.07 -23.83
N VAL A 46 43.72 4.76 -23.72
CA VAL A 46 44.84 3.82 -23.91
C VAL A 46 45.40 3.89 -25.34
N THR A 47 44.55 4.06 -26.34
CA THR A 47 44.98 4.08 -27.76
C THR A 47 45.53 5.42 -28.22
N ARG A 48 45.22 6.51 -27.51
CA ARG A 48 45.72 7.87 -27.80
C ARG A 48 46.85 8.31 -26.86
N PHE A 49 47.10 7.56 -25.78
CA PHE A 49 48.20 7.82 -24.86
C PHE A 49 49.56 7.56 -25.53
N ASP A 50 50.55 8.41 -25.27
CA ASP A 50 51.89 8.25 -25.80
C ASP A 50 52.70 7.26 -24.94
N TRP A 51 52.69 6.00 -25.37
CA TRP A 51 53.40 4.92 -24.67
C TRP A 51 54.92 4.99 -24.81
N LYS A 52 55.47 5.92 -25.61
CA LYS A 52 56.94 6.06 -25.80
C LYS A 52 57.66 6.68 -24.61
N ALA A 53 56.95 7.41 -23.75
CA ALA A 53 57.51 8.07 -22.56
C ALA A 53 57.09 7.40 -21.23
N GLY A 54 56.44 6.23 -21.28
CA GLY A 54 55.74 5.59 -20.16
C GLY A 54 56.24 4.18 -19.77
N PRO A 55 55.50 3.46 -18.90
CA PRO A 55 55.93 2.25 -18.18
C PRO A 55 56.35 1.08 -19.10
N PRO A 56 57.07 0.05 -18.59
CA PRO A 56 57.74 -1.01 -19.38
C PRO A 56 56.82 -1.93 -20.20
N PHE A 57 55.50 -1.71 -20.14
CA PHE A 57 54.50 -2.42 -20.95
C PHE A 57 54.24 -1.64 -22.25
N GLY A 58 55.24 -1.56 -23.13
CA GLY A 58 55.06 -1.00 -24.46
C GLY A 58 54.06 -1.86 -25.25
N LEU A 59 53.05 -1.24 -25.85
CA LEU A 59 52.23 -1.90 -26.86
C LEU A 59 53.13 -2.25 -28.06
N PRO A 60 52.96 -3.44 -28.68
CA PRO A 60 53.84 -3.86 -29.76
C PRO A 60 53.81 -2.85 -30.92
N GLU A 61 54.98 -2.34 -31.32
CA GLU A 61 55.17 -1.31 -32.37
C GLU A 61 54.61 -1.70 -33.76
N GLN A 62 54.15 -2.94 -33.93
CA GLN A 62 53.79 -3.53 -35.22
C GLN A 62 52.30 -3.44 -35.60
N MET A 63 51.42 -2.90 -34.74
CA MET A 63 49.97 -2.85 -35.04
C MET A 63 49.43 -1.42 -35.21
N PRO A 64 48.69 -1.11 -36.30
CA PRO A 64 48.10 0.21 -36.50
C PRO A 64 47.03 0.51 -35.44
N PRO A 65 46.89 1.77 -35.00
CA PRO A 65 45.94 2.17 -33.95
C PRO A 65 44.47 1.86 -34.33
N GLN A 66 44.16 1.81 -35.62
CA GLN A 66 42.85 1.44 -36.16
C GLN A 66 42.46 -0.02 -35.85
N MET A 67 43.43 -0.92 -35.74
CA MET A 67 43.20 -2.33 -35.40
C MET A 67 43.25 -2.56 -33.89
N LEU A 68 44.04 -1.76 -33.17
CA LEU A 68 44.22 -1.87 -31.74
C LEU A 68 42.97 -1.42 -30.95
N PHE A 69 42.32 -0.35 -31.37
CA PHE A 69 41.16 0.20 -30.67
C PHE A 69 39.99 -0.77 -30.51
N PRO A 70 39.49 -1.45 -31.58
CA PRO A 70 38.41 -2.42 -31.45
C PRO A 70 38.78 -3.62 -30.55
N LEU A 71 40.05 -4.04 -30.56
CA LEU A 71 40.53 -5.15 -29.74
C LEU A 71 40.58 -4.78 -28.25
N ILE A 72 41.15 -3.61 -27.92
CA ILE A 72 41.20 -3.10 -26.55
C ILE A 72 39.79 -2.85 -26.03
N LEU A 73 38.92 -2.24 -26.86
CA LEU A 73 37.52 -2.02 -26.51
C LEU A 73 36.79 -3.35 -26.21
N TYR A 74 37.00 -4.38 -27.02
CA TYR A 74 36.42 -5.70 -26.79
C TYR A 74 36.86 -6.32 -25.46
N ILE A 75 38.17 -6.29 -25.17
CA ILE A 75 38.72 -6.80 -23.91
C ILE A 75 38.11 -6.04 -22.72
N LEU A 76 38.06 -4.72 -22.79
CA LEU A 76 37.50 -3.89 -21.72
C LEU A 76 36.01 -4.12 -21.52
N ILE A 77 35.23 -4.32 -22.59
CA ILE A 77 33.80 -4.66 -22.49
C ILE A 77 33.57 -6.03 -21.85
N VAL A 78 34.51 -6.97 -21.99
CA VAL A 78 34.45 -8.28 -21.34
C VAL A 78 34.88 -8.18 -19.86
N CYS A 79 35.95 -7.44 -19.57
CA CYS A 79 36.51 -7.34 -18.22
C CYS A 79 35.75 -6.37 -17.30
N TYR A 80 35.21 -5.27 -17.82
CA TYR A 80 34.60 -4.21 -17.01
C TYR A 80 33.39 -4.68 -16.18
N PRO A 81 32.44 -5.49 -16.70
CA PRO A 81 31.36 -6.03 -15.87
C PRO A 81 31.87 -6.88 -14.68
N LYS A 82 32.95 -7.64 -14.88
CA LYS A 82 33.59 -8.45 -13.83
C LYS A 82 34.30 -7.58 -12.80
N TRP A 83 34.93 -6.49 -13.25
CA TRP A 83 35.50 -5.49 -12.37
C TRP A 83 34.43 -4.80 -11.51
N LEU A 84 33.29 -4.46 -12.11
CA LEU A 84 32.16 -3.88 -11.38
C LEU A 84 31.58 -4.85 -10.35
N GLU A 85 31.45 -6.13 -10.70
CA GLU A 85 31.02 -7.18 -9.76
C GLU A 85 31.99 -7.30 -8.57
N LEU A 86 33.30 -7.32 -8.86
CA LEU A 86 34.35 -7.31 -7.83
C LEU A 86 34.25 -6.09 -6.92
N TYR A 87 34.07 -4.91 -7.49
CA TYR A 87 33.88 -3.67 -6.73
C TYR A 87 32.65 -3.74 -5.81
N LEU A 88 31.51 -4.22 -6.31
CA LEU A 88 30.28 -4.34 -5.52
C LEU A 88 30.42 -5.35 -4.37
N LYS A 89 31.10 -6.48 -4.61
CA LYS A 89 31.39 -7.46 -3.54
C LYS A 89 32.35 -6.90 -2.50
N MET A 90 33.40 -6.20 -2.93
CA MET A 90 34.34 -5.54 -2.01
C MET A 90 33.64 -4.47 -1.18
N SER A 91 32.78 -3.64 -1.79
CA SER A 91 31.97 -2.64 -1.09
C SER A 91 31.04 -3.30 -0.05
N PHE A 92 30.40 -4.42 -0.40
CA PHE A 92 29.58 -5.18 0.54
C PHE A 92 30.40 -5.73 1.71
N VAL A 93 31.53 -6.40 1.45
CA VAL A 93 32.41 -6.94 2.49
C VAL A 93 32.90 -5.84 3.43
N MET A 94 33.32 -4.70 2.88
CA MET A 94 33.76 -3.55 3.67
C MET A 94 32.64 -2.97 4.53
N ALA A 95 31.43 -2.78 3.98
CA ALA A 95 30.28 -2.29 4.72
C ALA A 95 29.83 -3.26 5.82
N TYR A 96 29.94 -4.57 5.58
CA TYR A 96 29.53 -5.61 6.53
C TYR A 96 30.55 -5.83 7.67
N VAL A 97 31.85 -5.73 7.39
CA VAL A 97 32.94 -5.99 8.35
C VAL A 97 33.39 -4.72 9.11
N ALA A 98 32.86 -3.54 8.76
CA ALA A 98 33.25 -2.27 9.38
C ALA A 98 33.15 -2.27 10.93
N PRO A 99 34.27 -2.09 11.67
CA PRO A 99 34.31 -2.29 13.13
C PRO A 99 33.54 -1.26 13.95
N TRP A 100 33.31 -0.04 13.46
CA TRP A 100 32.63 1.04 14.18
C TRP A 100 31.10 1.04 14.02
N GLN A 101 30.53 0.05 13.33
CA GLN A 101 29.09 0.00 12.99
C GLN A 101 28.33 -1.10 13.72
N ILE A 102 28.97 -1.80 14.65
CA ILE A 102 28.44 -2.97 15.36
C ILE A 102 27.70 -2.52 16.62
N SER A 103 26.39 -2.77 16.67
CA SER A 103 25.70 -2.94 17.95
C SER A 103 26.06 -4.33 18.49
N TRP A 104 26.83 -4.41 19.57
CA TRP A 104 27.30 -5.67 20.17
C TRP A 104 26.09 -6.47 20.71
N GLY A 105 25.47 -7.27 19.83
CA GLY A 105 24.32 -8.10 20.17
C GLY A 105 24.70 -9.45 20.79
N SER A 106 25.96 -9.90 20.67
CA SER A 106 26.47 -11.12 21.32
C SER A 106 27.98 -11.12 21.47
N ALA A 107 28.48 -11.86 22.46
CA ALA A 107 29.92 -12.06 22.71
C ALA A 107 30.64 -12.75 21.53
N PHE A 108 29.95 -13.59 20.76
CA PHE A 108 30.55 -14.25 19.59
C PHE A 108 30.93 -13.25 18.49
N HIS A 109 30.05 -12.29 18.19
CA HIS A 109 30.37 -11.23 17.23
C HIS A 109 31.50 -10.33 17.72
N ALA A 110 31.67 -10.24 19.05
CA ALA A 110 32.73 -9.47 19.64
C ALA A 110 34.13 -10.02 19.36
N PHE A 111 34.25 -11.35 19.34
CA PHE A 111 35.51 -12.05 19.06
C PHE A 111 35.73 -12.30 17.57
N ALA A 112 34.68 -12.66 16.81
CA ALA A 112 34.82 -13.04 15.41
C ALA A 112 35.37 -11.91 14.51
N GLN A 113 35.09 -10.65 14.84
CA GLN A 113 35.46 -9.50 13.99
C GLN A 113 36.97 -9.20 14.03
N PRO A 114 37.64 -9.08 15.20
CA PRO A 114 39.11 -9.02 15.25
C PRO A 114 39.80 -10.23 14.62
N PHE A 115 39.25 -11.45 14.81
CA PHE A 115 39.80 -12.66 14.20
C PHE A 115 39.64 -12.71 12.67
N SER A 116 38.76 -11.91 12.08
CA SER A 116 38.65 -11.80 10.61
C SER A 116 39.81 -11.02 9.96
N ILE A 117 40.53 -10.19 10.73
CA ILE A 117 41.65 -9.36 10.22
C ILE A 117 42.79 -10.24 9.65
N PRO A 118 43.28 -11.27 10.36
CA PRO A 118 44.22 -12.25 9.78
C PRO A 118 43.72 -12.95 8.52
N HIS A 119 42.40 -13.13 8.40
CA HIS A 119 41.77 -13.78 7.25
C HIS A 119 41.42 -12.80 6.11
N SER A 120 41.80 -11.51 6.21
CA SER A 120 41.52 -10.51 5.16
C SER A 120 42.09 -10.91 3.80
N ALA A 121 43.28 -11.54 3.77
CA ALA A 121 43.88 -12.05 2.53
C ALA A 121 43.06 -13.18 1.91
N LEU A 122 42.50 -14.06 2.74
CA LEU A 122 41.62 -15.15 2.31
C LEU A 122 40.28 -14.60 1.79
N ILE A 123 39.68 -13.65 2.51
CA ILE A 123 38.43 -12.98 2.09
C ILE A 123 38.64 -12.25 0.75
N TRP A 124 39.77 -11.55 0.58
CA TRP A 124 40.10 -10.89 -0.69
C TRP A 124 40.25 -11.92 -1.83
N THR A 125 41.05 -12.97 -1.62
CA THR A 125 41.28 -14.02 -2.62
C THR A 125 39.98 -14.68 -3.03
N GLN A 126 39.14 -14.99 -2.04
CA GLN A 126 37.82 -15.57 -2.26
C GLN A 126 36.89 -14.61 -3.00
N THR A 127 36.96 -13.30 -2.73
CA THR A 127 36.17 -12.28 -3.43
C THR A 127 36.58 -12.15 -4.90
N VAL A 128 37.88 -12.26 -5.19
CA VAL A 128 38.39 -12.29 -6.58
C VAL A 128 37.90 -13.54 -7.31
N ILE A 129 38.11 -14.73 -6.73
CA ILE A 129 37.67 -16.01 -7.32
C ILE A 129 36.16 -15.99 -7.54
N SER A 130 35.40 -15.57 -6.54
CA SER A 130 33.95 -15.43 -6.58
C SER A 130 33.48 -14.52 -7.72
N SER A 131 34.15 -13.38 -7.94
CA SER A 131 33.84 -12.46 -9.05
C SER A 131 34.16 -13.05 -10.43
N LEU A 132 35.24 -13.82 -10.55
CA LEU A 132 35.59 -14.49 -11.81
C LEU A 132 34.50 -15.50 -12.23
N ILE A 133 34.04 -16.34 -11.30
CA ILE A 133 33.01 -17.36 -11.54
C ILE A 133 31.57 -16.82 -11.43
N SER A 134 31.39 -15.56 -11.01
CA SER A 134 30.10 -14.96 -10.66
C SER A 134 29.28 -15.74 -9.62
N ALA A 135 29.96 -16.34 -8.63
CA ALA A 135 29.33 -16.96 -7.48
C ALA A 135 28.96 -15.90 -6.42
N PRO A 136 27.83 -16.01 -5.71
CA PRO A 136 27.55 -15.14 -4.58
C PRO A 136 28.50 -15.42 -3.40
N LEU A 137 28.86 -14.38 -2.64
CA LEU A 137 29.54 -14.52 -1.35
C LEU A 137 28.49 -14.47 -0.24
N ASN A 138 28.47 -15.41 0.68
CA ASN A 138 27.53 -15.39 1.81
C ASN A 138 28.26 -15.28 3.14
N PRO A 139 27.80 -14.42 4.08
CA PRO A 139 28.33 -14.38 5.43
C PRO A 139 27.90 -15.65 6.18
N PHE A 140 28.86 -16.45 6.62
CA PHE A 140 28.59 -17.72 7.28
C PHE A 140 27.97 -17.48 8.66
N LEU A 141 26.73 -17.93 8.88
CA LEU A 141 25.97 -17.76 10.13
C LEU A 141 25.87 -16.29 10.62
N GLY A 142 25.95 -15.32 9.70
CA GLY A 142 25.99 -13.90 10.04
C GLY A 142 27.30 -13.41 10.66
N SER A 143 28.37 -14.21 10.62
CA SER A 143 29.72 -13.83 11.06
C SER A 143 30.49 -13.02 10.02
N SER A 144 31.67 -12.49 10.39
CA SER A 144 32.61 -11.80 9.50
C SER A 144 33.35 -12.75 8.53
N PHE A 145 33.08 -14.05 8.57
CA PHE A 145 33.61 -15.03 7.63
C PHE A 145 32.69 -15.15 6.41
N PHE A 146 33.25 -15.02 5.22
CA PHE A 146 32.52 -15.22 3.97
C PHE A 146 32.81 -16.60 3.41
N THR A 147 31.78 -17.28 2.90
CA THR A 147 31.90 -18.50 2.09
C THR A 147 31.45 -18.22 0.65
N THR A 148 31.91 -19.04 -0.31
CA THR A 148 31.42 -18.97 -1.69
C THR A 148 30.23 -19.89 -1.83
N SER A 149 29.12 -19.35 -2.34
CA SER A 149 27.95 -20.14 -2.64
C SER A 149 28.04 -20.74 -4.05
N TYR A 150 27.08 -21.60 -4.40
CA TYR A 150 27.02 -22.22 -5.71
C TYR A 150 26.73 -21.17 -6.81
N VAL A 151 27.39 -21.31 -7.96
CA VAL A 151 27.14 -20.47 -9.15
C VAL A 151 25.71 -20.70 -9.65
N ARG A 152 24.94 -19.63 -9.83
CA ARG A 152 23.60 -19.68 -10.43
C ARG A 152 23.43 -18.57 -11.48
N PRO A 153 22.65 -18.81 -12.54
CA PRO A 153 22.37 -17.80 -13.56
C PRO A 153 21.57 -16.62 -12.98
N VAL A 154 21.79 -15.41 -13.50
CA VAL A 154 21.11 -14.14 -13.14
C VAL A 154 19.65 -14.07 -13.65
N LYS A 155 19.06 -15.24 -13.96
CA LYS A 155 17.77 -15.27 -14.62
C LYS A 155 16.70 -15.43 -13.55
N PHE A 156 15.93 -14.36 -13.38
CA PHE A 156 14.73 -14.35 -12.56
C PHE A 156 13.76 -15.30 -13.24
N TRP A 157 13.63 -16.49 -12.70
CA TRP A 157 12.52 -17.36 -13.05
C TRP A 157 11.34 -16.81 -12.28
N GLU A 158 10.67 -15.83 -12.88
CA GLU A 158 9.38 -15.37 -12.40
C GLU A 158 8.52 -16.62 -12.28
N ARG A 159 8.29 -17.07 -11.06
CA ARG A 159 7.20 -17.98 -10.83
C ARG A 159 5.98 -17.15 -11.21
N ASP A 160 5.23 -17.59 -12.21
CA ASP A 160 3.95 -16.97 -12.50
C ASP A 160 3.13 -17.08 -11.21
N TYR A 161 3.15 -16.01 -10.42
CA TYR A 161 2.27 -15.84 -9.29
C TYR A 161 0.91 -15.62 -9.93
N ASN A 162 0.26 -16.73 -10.29
CA ASN A 162 -1.16 -16.75 -10.51
C ASN A 162 -1.76 -16.37 -9.15
N THR A 163 -1.97 -15.08 -8.96
CA THR A 163 -2.69 -14.52 -7.82
C THR A 163 -4.14 -14.97 -7.98
N LYS A 164 -4.40 -16.21 -7.56
CA LYS A 164 -5.77 -16.71 -7.45
C LYS A 164 -6.38 -15.98 -6.26
N ARG A 165 -7.33 -15.10 -6.56
CA ARG A 165 -8.20 -14.48 -5.58
C ARG A 165 -8.76 -15.60 -4.69
N SER A 166 -8.48 -15.55 -3.39
CA SER A 166 -9.24 -16.29 -2.39
C SER A 166 -10.58 -15.60 -2.24
N ASP A 167 -11.39 -15.70 -3.28
CA ASP A 167 -12.76 -15.22 -3.28
C ASP A 167 -13.59 -16.19 -2.46
N ALA A 168 -14.34 -15.70 -1.48
CA ALA A 168 -15.28 -16.52 -0.72
C ALA A 168 -16.33 -17.20 -1.63
N SER A 169 -16.50 -16.72 -2.88
CA SER A 169 -17.36 -17.33 -3.89
C SER A 169 -16.78 -18.59 -4.55
N ASN A 170 -15.45 -18.77 -4.52
CA ASN A 170 -14.76 -19.90 -5.18
C ASN A 170 -14.01 -20.81 -4.18
N THR A 171 -14.07 -20.51 -2.89
CA THR A 171 -13.47 -21.34 -1.83
C THR A 171 -14.52 -22.30 -1.27
N THR A 172 -14.17 -23.58 -1.15
CA THR A 172 -15.04 -24.56 -0.50
C THR A 172 -15.28 -24.17 0.97
N LEU A 173 -16.48 -24.41 1.48
CA LEU A 173 -16.85 -24.15 2.88
C LEU A 173 -15.84 -24.77 3.87
N ALA A 174 -15.34 -25.97 3.58
CA ALA A 174 -14.31 -26.64 4.38
C ALA A 174 -13.01 -25.81 4.49
N SER A 175 -12.55 -25.20 3.38
CA SER A 175 -11.36 -24.33 3.40
C SER A 175 -11.56 -23.00 4.12
N GLN A 176 -12.81 -22.58 4.31
CA GLN A 176 -13.16 -21.40 5.12
C GLN A 176 -13.20 -21.75 6.61
N ILE A 177 -13.64 -22.95 6.96
CA ILE A 177 -13.68 -23.46 8.34
C ILE A 177 -12.27 -23.81 8.85
N ASP A 178 -11.44 -24.48 8.03
CA ASP A 178 -10.10 -24.93 8.41
C ASP A 178 -9.08 -23.80 8.58
N ARG A 179 -9.31 -22.63 7.98
CA ARG A 179 -8.41 -21.48 8.11
C ARG A 179 -8.57 -20.72 9.44
N GLY A 180 -9.58 -21.06 10.24
CA GLY A 180 -9.97 -20.24 11.38
C GLY A 180 -10.41 -18.83 10.96
N PRO A 181 -10.79 -17.96 11.92
CA PRO A 181 -11.01 -16.55 11.64
C PRO A 181 -9.64 -15.88 11.38
N MET A 182 -9.07 -16.06 10.19
CA MET A 182 -7.89 -15.30 9.80
C MET A 182 -8.29 -13.83 9.67
N LEU A 183 -7.71 -13.01 10.54
CA LEU A 183 -7.75 -11.55 10.53
C LEU A 183 -7.61 -10.97 9.10
N ASP A 184 -8.68 -10.32 8.63
CA ASP A 184 -8.84 -9.70 7.32
C ASP A 184 -7.99 -8.43 7.08
N ASP A 185 -7.07 -8.09 7.99
CA ASP A 185 -6.14 -6.95 7.85
C ASP A 185 -5.27 -7.02 6.58
N SER A 186 -5.20 -8.20 5.96
CA SER A 186 -4.50 -8.44 4.69
C SER A 186 -5.19 -7.82 3.47
N ASN A 187 -6.51 -7.63 3.46
CA ASN A 187 -7.25 -7.25 2.25
C ASN A 187 -6.98 -5.80 1.82
N LEU A 188 -7.06 -4.81 2.72
CA LEU A 188 -6.87 -3.40 2.34
C LEU A 188 -5.41 -3.11 1.95
N ASN A 189 -4.46 -3.67 2.71
CA ASN A 189 -3.05 -3.57 2.37
C ASN A 189 -2.79 -4.21 1.00
N ALA A 190 -3.36 -5.38 0.73
CA ALA A 190 -3.23 -6.04 -0.57
C ALA A 190 -3.82 -5.20 -1.72
N VAL A 191 -5.01 -4.61 -1.55
CA VAL A 191 -5.63 -3.77 -2.58
C VAL A 191 -4.84 -2.47 -2.80
N PHE A 192 -4.29 -1.88 -1.73
CA PHE A 192 -3.39 -0.74 -1.83
C PHE A 192 -2.12 -1.08 -2.62
N TYR A 193 -1.46 -2.19 -2.29
CA TYR A 193 -0.27 -2.64 -3.02
C TYR A 193 -0.61 -3.04 -4.46
N GLU A 194 -1.79 -3.61 -4.72
CA GLU A 194 -2.27 -3.89 -6.08
C GLU A 194 -2.41 -2.59 -6.90
N HIS A 195 -3.02 -1.56 -6.33
CA HIS A 195 -3.15 -0.26 -6.98
C HIS A 195 -1.77 0.36 -7.28
N LEU A 196 -0.88 0.37 -6.28
CA LEU A 196 0.47 0.91 -6.42
C LEU A 196 1.30 0.15 -7.46
N THR A 197 1.22 -1.18 -7.48
CA THR A 197 1.94 -2.01 -8.45
C THR A 197 1.42 -1.78 -9.87
N ARG A 198 0.10 -1.67 -10.08
CA ARG A 198 -0.47 -1.30 -11.39
C ARG A 198 -0.06 0.10 -11.85
N SER A 199 0.01 1.05 -10.93
CA SER A 199 0.49 2.42 -11.19
C SER A 199 1.94 2.39 -11.66
N LEU A 200 2.81 1.68 -10.92
CA LEU A 200 4.20 1.46 -11.28
C LEU A 200 4.36 0.74 -12.60
N GLN A 201 3.59 -0.32 -12.88
CA GLN A 201 3.66 -1.04 -14.16
C GLN A 201 3.44 -0.13 -15.38
N LYS A 202 2.60 0.90 -15.24
CA LYS A 202 2.35 1.87 -16.31
C LYS A 202 3.45 2.92 -16.45
N SER A 203 4.00 3.43 -15.35
CA SER A 203 4.96 4.54 -15.38
C SER A 203 6.43 4.12 -15.41
N LEU A 204 6.77 2.98 -14.80
CA LEU A 204 8.14 2.57 -14.50
C LEU A 204 9.01 2.45 -15.76
N ALA A 205 8.49 1.86 -16.84
CA ALA A 205 9.25 1.69 -18.07
C ALA A 205 9.66 3.04 -18.68
N GLY A 206 8.74 4.02 -18.70
CA GLY A 206 9.03 5.37 -19.15
C GLY A 206 9.96 6.12 -18.20
N ASP A 207 9.77 5.99 -16.89
CA ASP A 207 10.61 6.62 -15.88
C ASP A 207 12.05 6.10 -15.91
N LEU A 208 12.24 4.80 -16.19
CA LEU A 208 13.55 4.18 -16.39
C LEU A 208 14.23 4.68 -17.67
N GLN A 209 13.49 4.76 -18.78
CA GLN A 209 14.03 5.31 -20.04
C GLN A 209 14.45 6.77 -19.90
N MET A 210 13.71 7.57 -19.11
CA MET A 210 14.06 8.95 -18.79
C MET A 210 15.17 9.10 -17.73
N GLY A 211 15.66 8.00 -17.15
CA GLY A 211 16.71 8.01 -16.13
C GLY A 211 16.29 8.56 -14.76
N ARG A 212 14.98 8.59 -14.45
CA ARG A 212 14.44 9.17 -13.19
C ARG A 212 14.74 8.34 -11.94
N TRP A 213 15.03 7.05 -12.09
CA TRP A 213 15.31 6.13 -10.99
C TRP A 213 16.80 5.89 -10.76
N ALA A 214 17.55 5.71 -11.83
CA ALA A 214 19.01 5.62 -11.82
C ALA A 214 19.51 5.84 -13.24
N THR A 215 20.68 6.46 -13.37
CA THR A 215 21.41 6.54 -14.63
C THR A 215 21.87 5.18 -15.14
N SER A 216 21.87 4.15 -14.28
CA SER A 216 21.99 2.77 -14.74
C SER A 216 21.18 1.74 -13.95
N VAL A 217 20.41 0.94 -14.70
CA VAL A 217 19.60 -0.17 -14.19
C VAL A 217 19.99 -1.44 -14.94
N GLN A 218 20.38 -2.46 -14.19
CA GLN A 218 20.80 -3.75 -14.72
C GLN A 218 19.91 -4.88 -14.20
N PRO A 219 19.83 -6.02 -14.92
CA PRO A 219 19.18 -7.22 -14.41
C PRO A 219 19.78 -7.63 -13.06
N GLY A 220 18.91 -7.88 -12.08
CA GLY A 220 19.30 -8.19 -10.70
C GLY A 220 19.52 -6.99 -9.79
N ASP A 221 19.36 -5.75 -10.27
CA ASP A 221 19.33 -4.58 -9.39
C ASP A 221 18.02 -4.56 -8.58
N CYS A 222 18.13 -4.34 -7.27
CA CYS A 222 16.98 -4.27 -6.36
C CYS A 222 16.76 -2.82 -5.89
N PHE A 223 15.50 -2.39 -5.92
CA PHE A 223 15.11 -1.05 -5.47
C PHE A 223 14.07 -1.15 -4.36
N ILE A 224 14.18 -0.26 -3.38
CA ILE A 224 13.19 -0.08 -2.32
C ILE A 224 12.51 1.27 -2.55
N LEU A 225 11.18 1.24 -2.58
CA LEU A 225 10.34 2.43 -2.50
C LEU A 225 9.94 2.64 -1.05
N ALA A 226 10.40 3.74 -0.45
CA ALA A 226 10.09 4.07 0.94
C ALA A 226 9.32 5.38 1.02
N ARG A 227 8.15 5.36 1.66
CA ARG A 227 7.43 6.57 2.07
C ARG A 227 8.10 7.09 3.34
N PHE A 228 8.78 8.23 3.26
CA PHE A 228 9.33 8.89 4.45
C PHE A 228 8.36 9.99 4.87
N GLU A 229 7.58 9.74 5.92
CA GLU A 229 7.11 10.82 6.78
C GLU A 229 8.36 11.42 7.45
N GLN A 230 8.39 12.74 7.64
CA GLN A 230 9.57 13.46 8.14
C GLN A 230 10.02 12.92 9.50
N ILE A 231 10.86 11.89 9.53
CA ILE A 231 11.87 11.77 10.58
C ILE A 231 12.85 12.87 10.26
N SER A 232 12.58 14.04 10.85
CA SER A 232 13.62 15.01 11.18
C SER A 232 14.86 14.20 11.53
N ARG A 233 15.89 14.26 10.67
CA ARG A 233 17.22 13.87 11.09
C ARG A 233 17.60 14.92 12.14
N THR A 234 17.20 14.69 13.38
CA THR A 234 17.84 15.26 14.57
C THR A 234 19.23 14.64 14.70
N GLY A 235 20.06 14.84 13.67
CA GLY A 235 21.49 14.84 13.81
C GLY A 235 21.86 16.22 14.29
N CYS A 236 22.04 16.36 15.60
CA CYS A 236 22.72 17.50 16.21
C CYS A 236 23.97 17.85 15.39
N CYS A 237 23.96 19.01 14.75
CA CYS A 237 25.10 19.52 13.98
C CYS A 237 25.17 21.05 14.14
N CYS A 238 25.47 21.50 15.36
CA CYS A 238 26.02 22.84 15.56
C CYS A 238 27.50 22.94 15.12
N CYS A 239 28.11 21.87 14.60
CA CYS A 239 29.48 21.86 14.08
C CYS A 239 29.61 20.88 12.90
N ALA A 240 29.23 21.30 11.70
CA ALA A 240 29.70 20.64 10.47
C ALA A 240 30.20 21.73 9.51
N PRO A 241 31.46 21.66 9.03
CA PRO A 241 31.98 22.64 8.09
C PRO A 241 31.15 22.58 6.81
N GLY A 242 30.71 23.75 6.35
CA GLY A 242 29.82 23.90 5.20
C GLY A 242 30.34 23.15 3.98
N SER A 243 29.48 22.33 3.37
CA SER A 243 29.76 21.76 2.06
C SER A 243 29.55 22.83 0.98
N LEU A 244 30.38 22.81 -0.06
CA LEU A 244 30.15 23.62 -1.26
C LEU A 244 28.75 23.30 -1.84
N PRO A 245 28.02 24.30 -2.38
CA PRO A 245 26.71 24.06 -2.96
C PRO A 245 26.79 22.98 -4.04
N GLY A 246 25.99 21.91 -3.89
CA GLY A 246 25.98 20.74 -4.79
C GLY A 246 26.92 19.60 -4.39
N PHE A 247 27.79 19.76 -3.40
CA PHE A 247 28.66 18.70 -2.89
C PHE A 247 28.18 18.17 -1.54
N LEU A 248 28.37 16.88 -1.32
CA LEU A 248 28.20 16.25 -0.01
C LEU A 248 29.33 16.69 0.93
N SER A 249 29.04 16.85 2.22
CA SER A 249 30.10 17.07 3.21
C SER A 249 31.01 15.83 3.27
N LEU A 250 32.31 16.00 3.54
CA LEU A 250 33.27 14.89 3.59
C LEU A 250 32.81 13.77 4.53
N ASN A 251 32.21 14.11 5.68
CA ASN A 251 31.67 13.14 6.62
C ASN A 251 30.47 12.37 6.04
N THR A 252 29.60 13.03 5.28
CA THR A 252 28.46 12.35 4.61
C THR A 252 28.92 11.51 3.42
N ALA A 253 29.90 11.98 2.64
CA ALA A 253 30.50 11.20 1.57
C ALA A 253 31.22 9.95 2.12
N TRP A 254 31.94 10.10 3.24
CA TRP A 254 32.60 9.00 3.93
C TRP A 254 31.58 7.99 4.47
N SER A 255 30.51 8.46 5.15
CA SER A 255 29.51 7.55 5.71
C SER A 255 28.70 6.79 4.66
N LEU A 256 28.37 7.44 3.53
CA LEU A 256 27.70 6.78 2.39
C LEU A 256 28.54 5.66 1.78
N ARG A 257 29.88 5.73 1.83
CA ARG A 257 30.74 4.64 1.35
C ARG A 257 30.66 3.36 2.20
N TRP A 258 30.14 3.46 3.41
CA TRP A 258 29.99 2.32 4.33
C TRP A 258 28.56 1.78 4.35
N LEU A 259 27.71 2.19 3.41
CA LEU A 259 26.37 1.64 3.20
C LEU A 259 26.37 0.75 1.96
N ALA A 260 25.64 -0.36 2.02
CA ALA A 260 25.39 -1.21 0.85
C ALA A 260 24.12 -0.78 0.08
N TRP A 261 23.66 0.45 0.28
CA TRP A 261 22.51 1.04 -0.38
C TRP A 261 22.70 2.55 -0.55
N GLU A 262 22.08 3.11 -1.58
CA GLU A 262 22.14 4.54 -1.88
C GLU A 262 20.75 5.08 -2.22
N VAL A 263 20.47 6.33 -1.83
CA VAL A 263 19.24 7.02 -2.25
C VAL A 263 19.50 7.62 -3.63
N VAL A 264 18.85 7.06 -4.66
CA VAL A 264 19.06 7.55 -6.03
C VAL A 264 18.15 8.75 -6.32
N THR A 265 16.89 8.66 -5.89
CA THR A 265 15.92 9.74 -6.09
C THR A 265 15.22 10.03 -4.77
N GLY A 266 15.42 11.26 -4.27
CA GLY A 266 14.84 11.71 -3.00
C GLY A 266 13.36 12.10 -3.08
N LYS A 267 12.84 12.35 -4.29
CA LYS A 267 11.44 12.71 -4.54
C LYS A 267 10.93 12.01 -5.80
N TYR A 268 10.30 10.86 -5.64
CA TYR A 268 9.64 10.12 -6.70
C TYR A 268 8.14 10.12 -6.44
N ILE A 269 7.38 10.71 -7.37
CA ILE A 269 5.94 10.91 -7.21
C ILE A 269 5.21 9.77 -7.89
N ILE A 270 4.36 9.07 -7.13
CA ILE A 270 3.50 8.00 -7.65
C ILE A 270 2.06 8.31 -7.25
N ASP A 271 1.13 8.03 -8.15
CA ASP A 271 -0.30 8.05 -7.82
C ASP A 271 -0.64 6.91 -6.85
N GLY A 272 -1.22 7.27 -5.72
CA GLY A 272 -1.71 6.31 -4.74
C GLY A 272 -2.74 6.91 -3.80
N TYR A 273 -2.96 6.24 -2.68
CA TYR A 273 -3.88 6.67 -1.65
C TYR A 273 -3.14 7.00 -0.36
N SER A 274 -3.54 8.07 0.31
CA SER A 274 -3.20 8.30 1.70
C SER A 274 -4.24 7.63 2.57
N ILE A 275 -3.78 6.80 3.49
CA ILE A 275 -4.61 6.05 4.42
C ILE A 275 -4.61 6.82 5.74
N THR A 276 -5.80 7.18 6.22
CA THR A 276 -5.99 7.71 7.56
C THR A 276 -6.93 6.77 8.31
N ALA A 277 -6.53 6.35 9.51
CA ALA A 277 -7.31 5.47 10.36
C ALA A 277 -7.53 6.12 11.73
N HIS A 278 -8.79 6.24 12.14
CA HIS A 278 -9.17 6.74 13.46
C HIS A 278 -9.94 5.67 14.22
N SER A 279 -9.71 5.54 15.53
CA SER A 279 -10.48 4.61 16.36
C SER A 279 -11.94 5.09 16.47
N ALA A 280 -12.87 4.25 16.04
CA ALA A 280 -14.29 4.53 16.11
C ALA A 280 -14.78 4.51 17.58
N VAL A 281 -14.14 3.70 18.43
CA VAL A 281 -14.44 3.64 19.87
C VAL A 281 -14.21 5.00 20.50
N THR A 282 -13.07 5.66 20.24
CA THR A 282 -12.79 6.99 20.79
C THR A 282 -13.77 8.06 20.31
N LEU A 283 -14.31 7.92 19.11
CA LEU A 283 -15.27 8.88 18.55
C LEU A 283 -16.67 8.73 19.13
N LEU A 284 -17.08 7.50 19.50
CA LEU A 284 -18.44 7.18 19.95
C LEU A 284 -18.53 6.80 21.43
N GLN A 285 -17.45 7.01 22.20
CA GLN A 285 -17.41 6.72 23.63
C GLN A 285 -18.37 7.63 24.42
N VAL A 286 -18.43 8.91 24.06
CA VAL A 286 -19.28 9.92 24.71
C VAL A 286 -20.73 9.78 24.24
N HIS A 287 -21.69 9.84 25.18
CA HIS A 287 -23.11 9.70 24.88
C HIS A 287 -23.61 10.76 23.87
N GLU A 288 -23.20 12.01 24.02
CA GLU A 288 -23.56 13.10 23.09
C GLU A 288 -23.11 12.82 21.65
N MET A 289 -21.97 12.16 21.45
CA MET A 289 -21.48 11.80 20.11
C MET A 289 -22.32 10.69 19.47
N ARG A 290 -22.76 9.70 20.25
CA ARG A 290 -23.72 8.70 19.77
C ARG A 290 -25.05 9.33 19.42
N ARG A 291 -25.52 10.25 20.26
CA ARG A 291 -26.76 10.99 20.05
C ARG A 291 -26.71 11.86 18.79
N LEU A 292 -25.58 12.50 18.54
CA LEU A 292 -25.30 13.21 17.29
C LEU A 292 -25.33 12.26 16.08
N LEU A 293 -24.69 11.08 16.16
CA LEU A 293 -24.68 10.11 15.07
C LEU A 293 -26.10 9.64 14.72
N VAL A 294 -26.93 9.32 15.72
CA VAL A 294 -28.33 8.91 15.51
C VAL A 294 -29.14 10.05 14.88
N THR A 295 -28.95 11.28 15.34
CA THR A 295 -29.60 12.47 14.76
C THR A 295 -29.22 12.67 13.29
N LEU A 296 -27.93 12.58 12.97
CA LEU A 296 -27.43 12.66 11.59
C LEU A 296 -27.94 11.49 10.73
N TYR A 297 -28.06 10.30 11.32
CA TYR A 297 -28.61 9.14 10.65
C TYR A 297 -30.08 9.34 10.27
N VAL A 298 -30.91 9.86 11.18
CA VAL A 298 -32.31 10.19 10.88
C VAL A 298 -32.42 11.27 9.80
N LYS A 299 -31.60 12.33 9.88
CA LYS A 299 -31.51 13.35 8.82
C LYS A 299 -31.13 12.73 7.46
N CYS A 300 -30.18 11.78 7.44
CA CYS A 300 -29.81 11.06 6.22
C CYS A 300 -30.93 10.16 5.69
N ILE A 301 -31.66 9.44 6.56
CA ILE A 301 -32.83 8.64 6.16
C ILE A 301 -33.84 9.52 5.44
N ILE A 302 -34.19 10.67 6.03
CA ILE A 302 -35.11 11.64 5.44
C ILE A 302 -34.60 12.12 4.07
N HIS A 303 -33.31 12.47 3.99
CA HIS A 303 -32.70 12.93 2.73
C HIS A 303 -32.80 11.87 1.63
N TYR A 304 -32.38 10.63 1.90
CA TYR A 304 -32.40 9.56 0.89
C TYR A 304 -33.83 9.10 0.54
N ALA A 305 -34.76 9.10 1.50
CA ALA A 305 -36.16 8.79 1.24
C ALA A 305 -36.79 9.81 0.28
N LEU A 306 -36.58 11.10 0.56
CA LEU A 306 -37.13 12.20 -0.24
C LEU A 306 -36.37 12.43 -1.55
N ALA A 307 -35.12 12.01 -1.67
CA ALA A 307 -34.38 12.05 -2.93
C ALA A 307 -34.69 10.87 -3.87
N SER A 308 -35.35 9.81 -3.38
CA SER A 308 -35.64 8.60 -4.15
C SER A 308 -36.71 8.82 -5.22
N SER A 309 -36.48 8.35 -6.45
CA SER A 309 -37.50 8.37 -7.52
C SER A 309 -38.70 7.45 -7.24
N LYS A 310 -38.58 6.52 -6.28
CA LYS A 310 -39.64 5.57 -5.91
C LYS A 310 -40.61 6.10 -4.84
N LEU A 311 -40.44 7.34 -4.37
CA LEU A 311 -41.23 7.88 -3.25
C LEU A 311 -42.76 7.76 -3.50
N GLN A 312 -43.25 8.21 -4.66
CA GLN A 312 -44.68 8.07 -5.00
C GLN A 312 -45.13 6.61 -5.05
N THR A 313 -44.27 5.72 -5.55
CA THR A 313 -44.54 4.29 -5.62
C THR A 313 -44.65 3.67 -4.22
N TRP A 314 -43.85 4.13 -3.27
CA TRP A 314 -43.93 3.69 -1.88
C TRP A 314 -45.19 4.22 -1.17
N LEU A 315 -45.57 5.47 -1.41
CA LEU A 315 -46.77 6.07 -0.82
C LEU A 315 -48.08 5.49 -1.37
N THR A 316 -48.06 4.99 -2.61
CA THR A 316 -49.21 4.33 -3.25
C THR A 316 -49.29 2.83 -2.98
N ASN A 317 -48.24 2.21 -2.44
CA ASN A 317 -48.22 0.79 -2.13
C ASN A 317 -49.17 0.47 -0.98
N GLU A 318 -50.10 -0.45 -1.20
CA GLU A 318 -51.14 -0.86 -0.24
C GLU A 318 -50.55 -1.34 1.10
N THR A 319 -49.47 -2.13 1.09
CA THR A 319 -48.89 -2.68 2.34
C THR A 319 -48.27 -1.58 3.20
N ILE A 320 -47.63 -0.60 2.58
CA ILE A 320 -47.05 0.56 3.26
C ILE A 320 -48.18 1.45 3.76
N ARG A 321 -49.19 1.71 2.93
CA ARG A 321 -50.33 2.55 3.28
C ARG A 321 -51.13 2.01 4.47
N ASN A 322 -51.36 0.70 4.52
CA ASN A 322 -51.99 0.02 5.66
C ASN A 322 -51.23 0.24 6.98
N THR A 323 -49.91 0.49 6.91
CA THR A 323 -49.08 0.79 8.08
C THR A 323 -49.12 2.27 8.44
N LEU A 324 -49.20 3.15 7.44
CA LEU A 324 -49.23 4.60 7.64
C LEU A 324 -50.59 5.11 8.12
N ASP A 325 -51.70 4.63 7.55
CA ASP A 325 -53.07 5.09 7.85
C ASP A 325 -53.40 5.18 9.35
N PRO A 326 -53.13 4.15 10.20
CA PRO A 326 -53.42 4.24 11.64
C PRO A 326 -52.53 5.26 12.37
N ILE A 327 -51.31 5.50 11.89
CA ILE A 327 -50.35 6.45 12.47
C ILE A 327 -50.69 7.88 12.03
N VAL A 328 -51.14 8.05 10.79
CA VAL A 328 -51.64 9.31 10.24
C VAL A 328 -52.89 9.75 11.02
N ALA A 329 -53.84 8.84 11.22
CA ALA A 329 -55.09 9.11 11.94
C ALA A 329 -54.86 9.48 13.42
N ASN A 330 -53.77 9.01 14.05
CA ASN A 330 -53.45 9.32 15.43
C ASN A 330 -52.29 10.33 15.56
N SER A 331 -52.62 11.62 15.69
CA SER A 331 -51.61 12.67 15.88
C SER A 331 -50.78 12.53 17.16
N ARG A 332 -51.24 11.76 18.17
CA ARG A 332 -50.49 11.48 19.41
C ARG A 332 -49.83 10.11 19.40
N TYR A 333 -49.64 9.51 18.22
CA TYR A 333 -48.95 8.25 18.13
C TYR A 333 -47.52 8.35 18.69
N ALA A 334 -47.19 7.44 19.60
CA ALA A 334 -45.85 7.27 20.15
C ALA A 334 -45.48 5.78 20.14
N ASP A 335 -44.24 5.49 19.74
CA ASP A 335 -43.71 4.14 19.73
C ASP A 335 -42.82 3.92 20.96
N VAL A 336 -43.26 3.05 21.86
CA VAL A 336 -42.63 2.76 23.16
C VAL A 336 -41.80 1.47 23.07
N ASP A 337 -40.86 1.43 22.13
CA ASP A 337 -39.92 0.32 22.02
C ASP A 337 -38.73 0.48 22.98
N HIS A 338 -38.36 -0.58 23.68
CA HIS A 338 -37.23 -0.60 24.62
C HIS A 338 -35.86 -0.23 24.01
N MET A 339 -35.77 -0.25 22.68
CA MET A 339 -34.55 0.12 21.95
C MET A 339 -34.33 1.64 21.90
N PHE A 340 -35.36 2.44 22.14
CA PHE A 340 -35.27 3.90 22.16
C PHE A 340 -34.84 4.40 23.54
N CYS A 341 -33.97 5.39 23.59
CA CYS A 341 -33.52 5.98 24.84
C CYS A 341 -33.08 7.43 24.71
N SER A 342 -33.39 8.25 25.72
CA SER A 342 -33.00 9.66 25.80
C SER A 342 -31.49 9.91 25.75
N THR A 343 -30.67 8.87 25.98
CA THR A 343 -29.21 8.99 25.88
C THR A 343 -28.71 9.03 24.43
N ASN A 344 -29.39 8.37 23.49
CA ASN A 344 -28.98 8.27 22.10
C ASN A 344 -29.95 8.98 21.14
N ASP A 345 -31.17 9.27 21.57
CA ASP A 345 -32.22 9.89 20.75
C ASP A 345 -32.50 11.32 21.23
N GLU A 346 -32.21 12.35 20.41
CA GLU A 346 -32.50 13.77 20.76
C GLU A 346 -34.00 14.05 20.85
N ASP A 347 -34.80 13.38 20.03
CA ASP A 347 -36.26 13.52 19.93
C ASP A 347 -37.02 12.52 20.81
N PHE A 348 -36.37 11.96 21.84
CA PHE A 348 -37.04 11.08 22.80
C PHE A 348 -38.06 11.88 23.64
N ASP A 349 -39.33 11.46 23.58
CA ASP A 349 -40.41 12.08 24.33
C ASP A 349 -40.45 11.51 25.75
N MET A 350 -40.05 12.33 26.72
CA MET A 350 -40.03 11.96 28.13
C MET A 350 -41.42 11.75 28.74
N ASN A 351 -42.49 12.28 28.11
CA ASN A 351 -43.85 12.12 28.62
C ASN A 351 -44.45 10.78 28.18
N GLU A 352 -44.23 10.41 26.92
CA GLU A 352 -44.75 9.17 26.32
C GLU A 352 -43.75 7.99 26.46
N MET A 353 -42.55 8.24 27.01
CA MET A 353 -41.47 7.26 27.22
C MET A 353 -41.04 6.53 25.95
N GLY A 354 -41.05 7.24 24.80
CA GLY A 354 -40.74 6.69 23.49
C GLY A 354 -40.52 7.77 22.45
N ILE A 355 -40.61 7.42 21.17
CA ILE A 355 -40.52 8.40 20.08
C ILE A 355 -41.94 8.75 19.63
N SER A 356 -42.36 9.99 19.92
CA SER A 356 -43.66 10.51 19.53
C SER A 356 -43.61 11.23 18.18
N ARG A 357 -44.72 11.19 17.43
CA ARG A 357 -44.85 11.91 16.16
C ARG A 357 -44.73 13.42 16.34
N SER A 358 -45.18 13.96 17.47
CA SER A 358 -45.03 15.37 17.85
C SER A 358 -43.56 15.75 18.02
N SER A 359 -42.81 14.99 18.81
CA SER A 359 -41.38 15.25 19.04
C SER A 359 -40.57 15.14 17.74
N PHE A 360 -40.81 14.08 16.94
CA PHE A 360 -40.17 13.94 15.63
C PHE A 360 -40.45 15.14 14.70
N SER A 361 -41.70 15.62 14.67
CA SER A 361 -42.07 16.75 13.81
C SER A 361 -41.43 18.06 14.29
N GLU A 362 -41.30 18.27 15.60
CA GLU A 362 -40.63 19.44 16.17
C GLU A 362 -39.15 19.51 15.72
N TRP A 363 -38.44 18.38 15.74
CA TRP A 363 -37.03 18.31 15.40
C TRP A 363 -36.72 18.27 13.90
N TYR A 364 -37.55 17.61 13.09
CA TYR A 364 -37.21 17.30 11.69
C TYR A 364 -38.11 17.98 10.64
N SER A 365 -39.19 18.68 11.01
CA SER A 365 -40.08 19.35 10.04
C SER A 365 -39.37 20.36 9.14
N GLN A 366 -38.44 21.16 9.70
CA GLN A 366 -37.64 22.11 8.92
C GLN A 366 -36.75 21.41 7.89
N TRP A 367 -36.21 20.24 8.23
CA TRP A 367 -35.39 19.43 7.31
C TRP A 367 -36.23 18.75 6.23
N ILE A 368 -37.39 18.21 6.59
CA ILE A 368 -38.34 17.57 5.65
C ILE A 368 -38.83 18.59 4.63
N SER A 369 -39.25 19.78 5.08
CA SER A 369 -39.71 20.85 4.19
C SER A 369 -38.63 21.34 3.23
N LEU A 370 -37.37 21.46 3.69
CA LEU A 370 -36.25 21.79 2.81
C LEU A 370 -36.03 20.71 1.75
N CYS A 371 -35.99 19.43 2.15
CA CYS A 371 -35.79 18.32 1.23
C CYS A 371 -36.92 18.22 0.19
N LEU A 372 -38.17 18.43 0.61
CA LEU A 372 -39.33 18.49 -0.29
C LEU A 372 -39.21 19.64 -1.31
N ARG A 373 -38.80 20.82 -0.87
CA ARG A 373 -38.57 21.96 -1.78
C ARG A 373 -37.48 21.66 -2.80
N LYS A 374 -36.34 21.10 -2.37
CA LYS A 374 -35.25 20.71 -3.29
C LYS A 374 -35.68 19.61 -4.26
N ARG A 375 -36.59 18.71 -3.85
CA ARG A 375 -37.17 17.69 -4.72
C ARG A 375 -38.08 18.33 -5.77
N SER A 376 -39.01 19.20 -5.35
CA SER A 376 -39.93 19.86 -6.27
C SER A 376 -39.21 20.70 -7.32
N GLU A 377 -38.13 21.39 -6.93
CA GLU A 377 -37.23 22.10 -7.86
C GLU A 377 -36.65 21.14 -8.93
N ARG A 378 -36.15 19.95 -8.53
CA ARG A 378 -35.62 18.94 -9.47
C ARG A 378 -36.68 18.27 -10.34
N GLU A 379 -37.90 18.10 -9.84
CA GLU A 379 -39.02 17.48 -10.58
C GLU A 379 -39.63 18.45 -11.59
N GLN A 380 -39.68 19.73 -11.24
CA GLN A 380 -40.08 20.79 -12.16
C GLN A 380 -39.12 20.88 -13.36
N GLU A 381 -37.81 20.73 -13.13
CA GLU A 381 -36.82 20.61 -14.22
C GLU A 381 -37.05 19.37 -15.11
N ARG A 382 -37.65 18.30 -14.56
CA ARG A 382 -37.95 17.06 -15.28
C ARG A 382 -39.34 17.04 -15.93
N ASN A 383 -40.13 18.11 -15.81
CA ASN A 383 -41.53 18.21 -16.27
C ASN A 383 -42.44 17.09 -15.71
N VAL A 384 -42.28 16.73 -14.45
CA VAL A 384 -43.14 15.75 -13.75
C VAL A 384 -44.00 16.48 -12.72
N ASP A 385 -45.32 16.46 -12.90
CA ASP A 385 -46.27 16.94 -11.87
C ASP A 385 -46.55 15.81 -10.87
N GLU A 386 -45.83 15.81 -9.75
CA GLU A 386 -46.02 14.87 -8.65
C GLU A 386 -46.76 15.57 -7.49
N GLN A 387 -47.99 15.13 -7.20
CA GLN A 387 -48.74 15.59 -6.02
C GLN A 387 -48.48 14.64 -4.85
N LEU A 388 -47.68 15.11 -3.89
CA LEU A 388 -47.33 14.39 -2.67
C LEU A 388 -48.16 14.92 -1.50
N ASP A 389 -48.76 14.01 -0.74
CA ASP A 389 -49.39 14.35 0.52
C ASP A 389 -48.31 14.48 1.62
N THR A 390 -48.05 15.72 2.03
CA THR A 390 -47.04 16.07 3.05
C THR A 390 -47.23 15.31 4.35
N GLU A 391 -48.47 14.97 4.72
CA GLU A 391 -48.74 14.24 5.95
C GLU A 391 -48.25 12.80 5.87
N TYR A 392 -48.54 12.11 4.77
CA TYR A 392 -48.07 10.75 4.52
C TYR A 392 -46.56 10.69 4.31
N VAL A 393 -45.98 11.69 3.66
CA VAL A 393 -44.52 11.81 3.51
C VAL A 393 -43.85 11.93 4.87
N THR A 394 -44.36 12.81 5.74
CA THR A 394 -43.83 13.00 7.09
C THR A 394 -43.98 11.73 7.92
N CYS A 395 -45.13 11.04 7.79
CA CYS A 395 -45.36 9.76 8.45
C CYS A 395 -44.42 8.66 7.95
N LEU A 396 -44.16 8.58 6.64
CA LEU A 396 -43.21 7.61 6.08
C LEU A 396 -41.78 7.85 6.61
N CYS A 397 -41.33 9.11 6.62
CA CYS A 397 -40.05 9.50 7.22
C CYS A 397 -39.97 9.13 8.71
N PHE A 398 -41.06 9.33 9.45
CA PHE A 398 -41.17 8.95 10.86
C PHE A 398 -41.02 7.43 11.04
N VAL A 399 -41.80 6.60 10.35
CA VAL A 399 -41.73 5.13 10.50
C VAL A 399 -40.38 4.58 10.01
N LEU A 400 -39.80 5.15 8.94
CA LEU A 400 -38.44 4.81 8.50
C LEU A 400 -37.38 5.13 9.56
N SER A 401 -37.55 6.24 10.30
CA SER A 401 -36.64 6.59 11.39
C SER A 401 -36.73 5.59 12.56
N LEU A 402 -37.94 5.12 12.88
CA LEU A 402 -38.17 4.09 13.90
C LEU A 402 -37.53 2.75 13.52
N LEU A 403 -37.75 2.32 12.27
CA LEU A 403 -37.12 1.13 11.68
C LEU A 403 -35.60 1.23 11.76
N GLY A 404 -35.03 2.36 11.33
CA GLY A 404 -33.58 2.58 11.33
C GLY A 404 -32.96 2.48 12.72
N ARG A 405 -33.61 3.06 13.74
CA ARG A 405 -33.18 3.00 15.15
C ARG A 405 -33.32 1.61 15.75
N ARG A 406 -34.44 0.92 15.50
CA ARG A 406 -34.63 -0.47 15.95
C ARG A 406 -33.61 -1.40 15.31
N ALA A 407 -33.33 -1.26 14.02
CA ALA A 407 -32.30 -2.04 13.34
C ALA A 407 -30.93 -1.83 14.00
N LEU A 408 -30.55 -0.57 14.28
CA LEU A 408 -29.30 -0.22 14.95
C LEU A 408 -29.19 -0.87 16.33
N GLY A 409 -30.25 -0.76 17.13
CA GLY A 409 -30.30 -1.34 18.46
C GLY A 409 -30.30 -2.88 18.46
N ALA A 410 -31.09 -3.52 17.59
CA ALA A 410 -31.24 -4.98 17.55
C ALA A 410 -29.91 -5.68 17.22
N ALA A 411 -29.07 -5.04 16.40
CA ALA A 411 -27.73 -5.52 16.10
C ALA A 411 -26.70 -5.22 17.22
N SER A 412 -27.02 -4.32 18.14
CA SER A 412 -26.17 -3.96 19.29
C SER A 412 -26.33 -4.92 20.48
N TYR A 413 -27.50 -5.55 20.62
CA TYR A 413 -27.84 -6.45 21.74
C TYR A 413 -27.20 -7.84 21.56
N ASN A 414 -26.18 -8.17 22.39
CA ASN A 414 -25.74 -9.54 22.80
C ASN A 414 -24.26 -9.67 23.22
N ARG A 415 -23.46 -8.61 23.29
CA ARG A 415 -22.05 -8.72 23.70
C ARG A 415 -21.82 -8.10 25.08
N HIS A 416 -21.15 -8.84 25.97
CA HIS A 416 -20.69 -8.45 27.31
C HIS A 416 -19.59 -7.36 27.23
N SER A 417 -19.89 -6.28 26.53
CA SER A 417 -18.96 -5.24 26.08
C SER A 417 -19.40 -3.87 26.59
N ASN A 418 -18.52 -2.87 26.53
CA ASN A 418 -18.85 -1.50 26.92
C ASN A 418 -19.99 -0.96 26.02
N ALA A 419 -20.80 0.00 26.53
CA ALA A 419 -21.95 0.53 25.77
C ALA A 419 -21.58 1.06 24.37
N ALA A 420 -20.39 1.65 24.22
CA ALA A 420 -19.87 2.11 22.93
C ALA A 420 -19.52 0.96 21.97
N GLU A 421 -18.97 -0.15 22.48
CA GLU A 421 -18.62 -1.33 21.67
C GLU A 421 -19.87 -2.07 21.19
N SER A 422 -20.87 -2.20 22.07
CA SER A 422 -22.20 -2.73 21.71
C SER A 422 -22.85 -1.89 20.61
N PHE A 423 -22.84 -0.57 20.75
CA PHE A 423 -23.35 0.35 19.73
C PHE A 423 -22.58 0.25 18.40
N LEU A 424 -21.24 0.15 18.46
CA LEU A 424 -20.39 -0.03 17.28
C LEU A 424 -20.63 -1.36 16.57
N CYS A 425 -20.88 -2.43 17.31
CA CYS A 425 -21.26 -3.72 16.74
C CYS A 425 -22.54 -3.60 15.91
N GLY A 426 -23.55 -2.91 16.45
CA GLY A 426 -24.78 -2.61 15.70
C GLY A 426 -24.52 -1.76 14.46
N LEU A 427 -23.81 -0.65 14.63
CA LEU A 427 -23.47 0.26 13.54
C LEU A 427 -22.73 -0.44 12.40
N HIS A 428 -21.75 -1.29 12.72
CA HIS A 428 -20.95 -2.02 11.75
C HIS A 428 -21.77 -3.08 11.00
N ALA A 429 -22.72 -3.76 11.66
CA ALA A 429 -23.64 -4.67 10.99
C ALA A 429 -24.51 -3.93 9.95
N LEU A 430 -25.09 -2.79 10.34
CA LEU A 430 -25.88 -1.97 9.41
C LEU A 430 -25.02 -1.39 8.27
N PHE A 431 -23.77 -1.01 8.56
CA PHE A 431 -22.83 -0.50 7.56
C PHE A 431 -22.50 -1.54 6.48
N LYS A 432 -22.40 -2.83 6.86
CA LYS A 432 -22.27 -3.96 5.92
C LYS A 432 -23.54 -4.21 5.11
N GLY A 433 -24.70 -3.79 5.61
CA GLY A 433 -26.01 -4.06 5.04
C GLY A 433 -26.73 -5.25 5.68
N ASP A 434 -26.26 -5.71 6.85
CA ASP A 434 -26.88 -6.81 7.61
C ASP A 434 -28.05 -6.28 8.45
N PHE A 435 -29.20 -6.07 7.81
CA PHE A 435 -30.41 -5.60 8.48
C PHE A 435 -31.18 -6.77 9.13
N ARG A 436 -31.22 -6.79 10.47
CA ARG A 436 -32.02 -7.76 11.23
C ARG A 436 -33.32 -7.11 11.69
N ILE A 437 -34.41 -7.38 10.98
CA ILE A 437 -35.74 -6.88 11.33
C ILE A 437 -36.37 -7.89 12.30
N THR A 438 -36.44 -7.53 13.57
CA THR A 438 -36.99 -8.38 14.64
C THR A 438 -38.40 -7.98 15.07
N CYS A 439 -38.80 -6.74 14.82
CA CYS A 439 -40.11 -6.21 15.17
C CYS A 439 -41.13 -6.54 14.07
N GLN A 440 -42.25 -7.20 14.43
CA GLN A 440 -43.33 -7.49 13.47
C GLN A 440 -43.94 -6.22 12.85
N ARG A 441 -43.91 -5.10 13.59
CA ARG A 441 -44.39 -3.78 13.12
C ARG A 441 -43.56 -3.21 11.97
N ASP A 442 -42.41 -3.79 11.67
CA ASP A 442 -41.49 -3.36 10.61
C ASP A 442 -41.53 -4.22 9.35
N GLU A 443 -42.35 -5.28 9.31
CA GLU A 443 -42.42 -6.20 8.17
C GLU A 443 -42.89 -5.54 6.87
N TRP A 444 -43.55 -4.38 6.94
CA TRP A 444 -43.96 -3.57 5.79
C TRP A 444 -42.80 -3.20 4.87
N VAL A 445 -41.57 -3.12 5.39
CA VAL A 445 -40.38 -2.78 4.58
C VAL A 445 -40.03 -3.87 3.57
N PHE A 446 -40.48 -5.12 3.78
CA PHE A 446 -40.29 -6.22 2.83
C PHE A 446 -41.13 -6.06 1.55
N ALA A 447 -42.08 -5.12 1.52
CA ALA A 447 -42.83 -4.78 0.33
C ALA A 447 -41.95 -4.18 -0.79
N ASP A 448 -40.90 -3.43 -0.42
CA ASP A 448 -39.84 -3.01 -1.34
C ASP A 448 -38.50 -2.91 -0.60
N MET A 449 -37.62 -3.88 -0.85
CA MET A 449 -36.28 -3.94 -0.26
C MET A 449 -35.39 -2.73 -0.61
N ASP A 450 -35.78 -1.91 -1.60
CA ASP A 450 -35.07 -0.67 -1.91
C ASP A 450 -35.22 0.38 -0.80
N LEU A 451 -36.21 0.28 0.09
CA LEU A 451 -36.23 1.08 1.31
C LEU A 451 -34.98 0.80 2.16
N LEU A 452 -34.58 -0.47 2.29
CA LEU A 452 -33.35 -0.83 3.01
C LEU A 452 -32.09 -0.49 2.20
N ARG A 453 -32.06 -0.82 0.90
CA ARG A 453 -30.86 -0.70 0.06
C ARG A 453 -30.55 0.71 -0.40
N CYS A 454 -31.57 1.53 -0.68
CA CYS A 454 -31.44 2.88 -1.23
C CYS A 454 -31.70 3.99 -0.21
N VAL A 455 -32.31 3.69 0.94
CA VAL A 455 -32.51 4.66 2.03
C VAL A 455 -31.67 4.32 3.25
N ILE A 456 -31.97 3.21 3.92
CA ILE A 456 -31.36 2.89 5.22
C ILE A 456 -29.85 2.65 5.12
N SER A 457 -29.40 1.79 4.20
CA SER A 457 -27.97 1.49 4.02
C SER A 457 -27.10 2.71 3.67
N PRO A 458 -27.43 3.53 2.66
CA PRO A 458 -26.65 4.72 2.37
C PRO A 458 -26.80 5.80 3.46
N ALA A 459 -27.92 5.84 4.19
CA ALA A 459 -28.10 6.76 5.31
C ALA A 459 -27.11 6.49 6.45
N VAL A 460 -26.96 5.23 6.89
CA VAL A 460 -25.97 4.85 7.94
C VAL A 460 -24.55 5.21 7.51
N LYS A 461 -24.21 4.90 6.26
CA LYS A 461 -22.90 5.17 5.66
C LYS A 461 -22.59 6.68 5.63
N MET A 462 -23.54 7.49 5.18
CA MET A 462 -23.39 8.94 5.12
C MET A 462 -23.36 9.57 6.51
N ALA A 463 -24.19 9.09 7.44
CA ALA A 463 -24.21 9.57 8.82
C ALA A 463 -22.85 9.41 9.51
N LEU A 464 -22.18 8.27 9.29
CA LEU A 464 -20.82 8.05 9.80
C LEU A 464 -19.82 9.08 9.25
N LYS A 465 -19.93 9.42 7.96
CA LYS A 465 -19.09 10.44 7.34
C LYS A 465 -19.36 11.84 7.92
N LEU A 466 -20.63 12.23 7.99
CA LEU A 466 -21.03 13.53 8.54
C LEU A 466 -20.62 13.67 10.01
N HIS A 467 -20.73 12.59 10.79
CA HIS A 467 -20.25 12.56 12.16
C HIS A 467 -18.73 12.77 12.24
N GLN A 468 -17.95 12.23 11.30
CA GLN A 468 -16.51 12.52 11.23
C GLN A 468 -16.25 14.00 10.87
N ASP A 469 -17.05 14.58 9.98
CA ASP A 469 -16.93 15.97 9.55
C ASP A 469 -17.31 16.98 10.65
N HIS A 470 -18.06 16.56 11.67
CA HIS A 470 -18.33 17.36 12.86
C HIS A 470 -17.05 17.86 13.56
N PHE A 471 -15.96 17.10 13.46
CA PHE A 471 -14.67 17.47 14.04
C PHE A 471 -13.80 18.32 13.09
N ALA A 472 -14.25 18.58 11.86
CA ALA A 472 -13.52 19.34 10.86
C ALA A 472 -14.12 20.76 10.72
N PRO A 473 -13.33 21.84 10.98
CA PRO A 473 -13.76 23.20 10.65
C PRO A 473 -13.92 23.35 9.13
N PRO A 474 -14.96 24.04 8.58
CA PRO A 474 -15.96 24.91 9.22
C PRO A 474 -17.42 24.42 9.00
N VAL A 475 -17.73 23.13 9.20
CA VAL A 475 -19.07 22.61 8.87
C VAL A 475 -20.09 23.03 9.93
N ASP A 476 -21.04 23.91 9.56
CA ASP A 476 -22.18 24.24 10.39
C ASP A 476 -23.35 23.29 10.11
N PHE A 477 -23.58 22.34 11.02
CA PHE A 477 -24.69 21.37 10.94
C PHE A 477 -26.05 21.94 11.38
N ALA A 478 -26.08 23.16 11.92
CA ALA A 478 -27.31 23.82 12.31
C ALA A 478 -28.05 24.41 11.10
N ASP A 479 -27.32 24.86 10.07
CA ASP A 479 -27.92 25.32 8.83
C ASP A 479 -28.39 24.13 7.97
N PRO A 480 -29.70 24.01 7.65
CA PRO A 480 -30.20 22.95 6.80
C PRO A 480 -29.65 23.02 5.37
N GLU A 481 -29.43 24.20 4.80
CA GLU A 481 -28.95 24.32 3.41
C GLU A 481 -27.50 23.84 3.25
N SER A 482 -26.62 24.23 4.19
CA SER A 482 -25.23 23.74 4.23
C SER A 482 -25.18 22.20 4.31
N LEU A 483 -26.00 21.58 5.16
CA LEU A 483 -26.05 20.13 5.34
C LEU A 483 -26.54 19.42 4.08
N PHE A 484 -27.56 19.95 3.41
CA PHE A 484 -28.06 19.41 2.15
C PHE A 484 -26.99 19.46 1.06
N GLY A 485 -26.30 20.60 0.93
CA GLY A 485 -25.19 20.77 0.00
C GLY A 485 -24.04 19.81 0.28
N LEU A 486 -23.69 19.62 1.55
CA LEU A 486 -22.62 18.72 1.97
C LEU A 486 -22.92 17.25 1.65
N ILE A 487 -24.14 16.78 1.91
CA ILE A 487 -24.56 15.41 1.56
C ILE A 487 -24.47 15.20 0.05
N ALA A 488 -24.93 16.18 -0.74
CA ALA A 488 -24.87 16.11 -2.20
C ALA A 488 -23.42 16.09 -2.74
N ASP A 489 -22.51 16.89 -2.19
CA ASP A 489 -21.08 16.86 -2.58
C ASP A 489 -20.46 15.50 -2.28
N HIS A 490 -20.69 14.95 -1.08
CA HIS A 490 -20.17 13.64 -0.69
C HIS A 490 -20.71 12.51 -1.57
N GLN A 491 -21.98 12.55 -1.97
CA GLN A 491 -22.53 11.54 -2.90
C GLN A 491 -21.79 11.47 -4.24
N THR A 492 -21.17 12.58 -4.69
CA THR A 492 -20.44 12.61 -5.97
C THR A 492 -18.95 12.28 -5.82
N ARG A 493 -18.31 12.67 -4.72
CA ARG A 493 -16.86 12.55 -4.52
C ARG A 493 -16.44 11.34 -3.68
N LEU A 494 -17.30 10.90 -2.76
CA LEU A 494 -16.97 9.90 -1.75
C LEU A 494 -17.65 8.57 -2.06
N PHE A 495 -16.84 7.51 -2.12
CA PHE A 495 -17.38 6.15 -2.17
C PHE A 495 -17.31 5.50 -0.79
N ILE A 496 -18.48 5.21 -0.21
CA ILE A 496 -18.59 4.58 1.11
C ILE A 496 -19.03 3.13 0.97
N SER A 497 -18.18 2.19 1.37
CA SER A 497 -18.57 0.78 1.48
C SER A 497 -17.69 0.02 2.47
N HIS A 498 -18.06 -1.23 2.74
CA HIS A 498 -17.25 -2.13 3.55
C HIS A 498 -16.11 -2.73 2.71
N GLU A 499 -14.98 -3.06 3.35
CA GLU A 499 -13.76 -3.47 2.63
C GLU A 499 -13.90 -4.77 1.84
N HIS A 500 -14.82 -5.64 2.27
CA HIS A 500 -15.12 -6.92 1.60
C HIS A 500 -16.05 -6.77 0.39
N ASP A 501 -16.58 -5.56 0.13
CA ASP A 501 -17.44 -5.31 -1.02
C ASP A 501 -16.63 -5.36 -2.32
N PRO A 502 -17.00 -6.17 -3.32
CA PRO A 502 -16.40 -6.10 -4.65
C PRO A 502 -16.41 -4.69 -5.27
N ALA A 503 -17.39 -3.85 -4.93
CA ALA A 503 -17.46 -2.46 -5.36
C ALA A 503 -16.32 -1.59 -4.76
N TRP A 504 -15.84 -1.89 -3.56
CA TRP A 504 -14.72 -1.19 -2.92
C TRP A 504 -13.43 -1.29 -3.75
N ARG A 505 -13.04 -2.51 -4.12
CA ARG A 505 -11.88 -2.73 -4.99
C ARG A 505 -12.05 -2.08 -6.36
N ARG A 506 -13.25 -2.16 -6.94
CA ARG A 506 -13.56 -1.49 -8.23
C ARG A 506 -13.37 0.02 -8.12
N ALA A 507 -13.79 0.65 -7.03
CA ALA A 507 -13.60 2.07 -6.78
C ALA A 507 -12.11 2.45 -6.66
N ILE A 508 -11.31 1.65 -5.94
CA ILE A 508 -9.85 1.88 -5.83
C ILE A 508 -9.17 1.77 -7.20
N ILE A 509 -9.49 0.74 -7.99
CA ILE A 509 -8.93 0.55 -9.33
C ILE A 509 -9.41 1.66 -10.30
N ALA A 510 -10.63 2.16 -10.12
CA ALA A 510 -11.19 3.28 -10.87
C ALA A 510 -10.59 4.65 -10.49
N ASN A 511 -9.69 4.70 -9.51
CA ASN A 511 -9.07 5.92 -8.98
C ASN A 511 -10.08 6.93 -8.41
N THR A 512 -11.14 6.45 -7.75
CA THR A 512 -12.11 7.30 -7.04
C THR A 512 -11.38 8.24 -6.05
N PRO A 513 -11.72 9.54 -6.00
CA PRO A 513 -10.91 10.52 -5.27
C PRO A 513 -10.89 10.31 -3.75
N SER A 514 -12.01 9.91 -3.14
CA SER A 514 -12.09 9.60 -1.72
C SER A 514 -12.90 8.34 -1.47
N LEU A 515 -12.46 7.51 -0.53
CA LEU A 515 -13.20 6.34 -0.07
C LEU A 515 -13.24 6.27 1.45
N LEU A 516 -14.34 5.77 2.01
CA LEU A 516 -14.52 5.56 3.45
C LEU A 516 -15.05 4.16 3.74
N ALA A 517 -14.43 3.50 4.72
CA ALA A 517 -14.85 2.21 5.25
C ALA A 517 -14.83 2.20 6.78
N LEU A 518 -15.71 1.41 7.38
CA LEU A 518 -15.66 1.06 8.79
C LEU A 518 -15.07 -0.35 8.91
N ARG A 519 -13.85 -0.45 9.43
CA ARG A 519 -13.16 -1.72 9.67
C ARG A 519 -13.45 -2.20 11.09
N HIS A 520 -13.59 -3.51 11.21
CA HIS A 520 -13.63 -4.25 12.46
C HIS A 520 -12.50 -5.28 12.44
N VAL A 521 -11.60 -5.21 13.41
CA VAL A 521 -10.50 -6.14 13.64
C VAL A 521 -10.73 -6.78 15.00
N TYR A 522 -10.62 -8.11 15.08
CA TYR A 522 -10.70 -8.82 16.35
C TYR A 522 -9.30 -9.33 16.70
N ASP A 523 -8.62 -8.64 17.63
CA ASP A 523 -7.25 -8.95 18.01
C ASP A 523 -7.15 -9.23 19.52
N GLU A 524 -6.43 -10.28 19.89
CA GLU A 524 -6.19 -10.70 21.29
C GLU A 524 -7.44 -10.74 22.21
N GLY A 525 -8.61 -10.99 21.65
CA GLY A 525 -9.86 -11.05 22.42
C GLY A 525 -10.64 -9.73 22.51
N GLN A 526 -10.17 -8.65 21.90
CA GLN A 526 -10.80 -7.33 21.88
C GLN A 526 -11.32 -6.97 20.49
N ASP A 527 -12.50 -6.33 20.44
CA ASP A 527 -13.07 -5.77 19.22
C ASP A 527 -12.50 -4.36 18.96
N ASP A 528 -11.72 -4.19 17.90
CA ASP A 528 -11.18 -2.88 17.48
C ASP A 528 -11.91 -2.39 16.22
N TYR A 529 -12.60 -1.25 16.36
CA TYR A 529 -13.31 -0.61 15.26
C TYR A 529 -12.54 0.63 14.79
N LYS A 530 -12.24 0.70 13.50
CA LYS A 530 -11.50 1.81 12.88
C LYS A 530 -12.26 2.39 11.70
N ILE A 531 -12.41 3.71 11.66
CA ILE A 531 -12.86 4.43 10.46
C ILE A 531 -11.64 4.65 9.59
N ILE A 532 -11.66 4.10 8.38
CA ILE A 532 -10.57 4.19 7.42
C ILE A 532 -11.01 5.06 6.25
N MET A 533 -10.24 6.10 5.99
CA MET A 533 -10.44 6.99 4.85
C MET A 533 -9.24 6.92 3.92
N LEU A 534 -9.51 6.74 2.64
CA LEU A 534 -8.52 6.70 1.56
C LEU A 534 -8.72 7.94 0.70
N ASN A 535 -7.75 8.85 0.72
CA ASN A 535 -7.76 10.01 -0.17
C ASN A 535 -6.72 9.83 -1.27
N ARG A 536 -7.14 9.93 -2.53
CA ARG A 536 -6.23 9.85 -3.66
C ARG A 536 -5.28 11.03 -3.59
N MET A 537 -3.98 10.74 -3.50
CA MET A 537 -2.94 11.74 -3.41
C MET A 537 -1.70 11.29 -4.18
N HIS A 538 -0.87 12.25 -4.53
CA HIS A 538 0.46 11.98 -5.05
C HIS A 538 1.38 11.60 -3.90
N LEU A 539 1.75 10.31 -3.84
CA LEU A 539 2.66 9.78 -2.84
C LEU A 539 4.09 10.15 -3.19
N ASN A 540 4.76 10.83 -2.27
CA ASN A 540 6.18 11.11 -2.37
C ASN A 540 7.00 9.96 -1.78
N MET A 541 7.63 9.20 -2.65
CA MET A 541 8.47 8.06 -2.33
C MET A 541 9.95 8.40 -2.53
N ARG A 542 10.82 7.79 -1.73
CA ARG A 542 12.26 7.73 -2.01
C ARG A 542 12.58 6.43 -2.72
N VAL A 543 13.37 6.53 -3.79
CA VAL A 543 13.91 5.37 -4.51
C VAL A 543 15.29 5.10 -3.95
N ILE A 544 15.45 3.94 -3.30
CA ILE A 544 16.71 3.48 -2.73
C ILE A 544 17.21 2.30 -3.56
N LYS A 545 18.42 2.39 -4.10
CA LYS A 545 19.08 1.30 -4.81
C LYS A 545 19.91 0.48 -3.82
N LEU A 546 19.72 -0.83 -3.83
CA LEU A 546 20.52 -1.76 -3.05
C LEU A 546 21.72 -2.24 -3.87
N ASN A 547 22.81 -2.56 -3.18
CA ASN A 547 23.89 -3.33 -3.76
C ASN A 547 23.38 -4.75 -4.07
N ARG A 548 23.24 -5.09 -5.35
CA ARG A 548 22.75 -6.40 -5.79
C ARG A 548 23.56 -7.57 -5.27
N GLU A 549 24.87 -7.42 -5.07
CA GLU A 549 25.72 -8.49 -4.57
C GLU A 549 25.48 -8.74 -3.07
N CYS A 550 25.05 -7.72 -2.32
CA CYS A 550 24.58 -7.84 -0.94
C CYS A 550 23.25 -8.63 -0.87
N VAL A 551 22.28 -8.33 -1.76
CA VAL A 551 21.02 -9.08 -1.84
C VAL A 551 21.28 -10.54 -2.19
N ARG A 552 22.12 -10.78 -3.21
CA ARG A 552 22.59 -12.10 -3.61
C ARG A 552 23.43 -12.81 -2.57
N ALA A 553 24.03 -12.11 -1.62
CA ALA A 553 24.73 -12.74 -0.51
C ALA A 553 23.73 -13.33 0.49
N PHE A 554 22.76 -12.52 0.88
CA PHE A 554 21.81 -12.86 1.94
C PHE A 554 20.81 -13.93 1.52
N TRP A 555 20.23 -13.82 0.32
CA TRP A 555 19.28 -14.84 -0.16
C TRP A 555 19.95 -16.23 -0.27
N ALA A 556 21.26 -16.29 -0.52
CA ALA A 556 22.04 -17.52 -0.71
C ALA A 556 22.38 -18.10 0.65
N GLY A 557 22.73 -17.24 1.61
CA GLY A 557 22.84 -17.59 3.02
C GLY A 557 21.53 -18.18 3.54
N GLN A 558 20.40 -17.52 3.32
CA GLN A 558 19.08 -18.02 3.73
C GLN A 558 18.76 -19.37 3.10
N GLN A 559 19.02 -19.55 1.80
CA GLN A 559 18.82 -20.87 1.17
C GLN A 559 19.68 -21.95 1.79
N GLN A 560 20.94 -21.63 2.07
CA GLN A 560 21.83 -22.59 2.70
C GLN A 560 21.34 -22.99 4.09
N GLU A 561 20.85 -22.02 4.87
CA GLU A 561 20.25 -22.27 6.19
C GLU A 561 18.97 -23.12 6.11
N LEU A 562 18.07 -22.81 5.17
CA LEU A 562 16.79 -23.49 5.00
C LEU A 562 16.97 -24.92 4.48
N ILE A 563 17.75 -25.11 3.40
CA ILE A 563 17.91 -26.39 2.71
C ILE A 563 18.91 -27.29 3.42
N PHE A 564 20.12 -26.78 3.69
CA PHE A 564 21.22 -27.62 4.19
C PHE A 564 21.29 -27.68 5.71
N LEU A 565 21.00 -26.57 6.41
CA LEU A 565 20.99 -26.57 7.88
C LEU A 565 19.61 -26.88 8.48
N ARG A 566 18.58 -27.08 7.64
CA ARG A 566 17.20 -27.39 8.04
C ARG A 566 16.65 -26.44 9.11
N ASN A 567 17.11 -25.20 9.12
CA ASN A 567 16.63 -24.21 10.06
C ASN A 567 15.20 -23.82 9.66
N ARG A 568 14.22 -24.08 10.54
CA ARG A 568 12.80 -23.78 10.29
C ARG A 568 12.32 -22.51 11.00
N ASN A 569 13.19 -21.80 11.72
CA ASN A 569 12.78 -20.61 12.46
C ASN A 569 12.77 -19.38 11.53
N PRO A 570 11.57 -18.86 11.14
CA PRO A 570 11.48 -17.70 10.25
C PRO A 570 11.97 -16.41 10.92
N GLU A 571 11.93 -16.31 12.25
CA GLU A 571 12.32 -15.11 12.99
C GLU A 571 13.83 -14.92 13.12
N ARG A 572 14.64 -15.97 12.87
CA ARG A 572 16.10 -15.85 12.99
C ARG A 572 16.69 -14.85 11.99
N GLY A 573 16.03 -14.66 10.84
CA GLY A 573 16.42 -13.69 9.82
C GLY A 573 16.13 -12.22 10.18
N SER A 574 15.24 -11.96 11.15
CA SER A 574 14.80 -10.62 11.58
C SER A 574 15.47 -10.14 12.88
N ILE A 575 16.06 -11.04 13.66
CA ILE A 575 16.69 -10.75 14.96
C ILE A 575 18.02 -9.96 14.84
N GLN A 576 18.70 -9.99 13.69
CA GLN A 576 20.00 -9.34 13.50
C GLN A 576 19.88 -7.99 12.74
N ASN A 577 19.65 -6.90 13.49
CA ASN A 577 19.51 -5.56 12.95
C ASN A 577 20.83 -5.01 12.37
N ALA A 578 20.99 -5.06 11.05
CA ALA A 578 22.12 -4.46 10.33
C ALA A 578 21.63 -3.39 9.35
N ARG A 579 21.58 -2.13 9.81
CA ARG A 579 21.00 -0.99 9.06
C ARG A 579 21.78 -0.60 7.80
N GLN A 580 23.08 -0.87 7.78
CA GLN A 580 24.01 -0.50 6.70
C GLN A 580 23.79 -1.37 5.46
N VAL A 581 23.35 -2.61 5.68
CA VAL A 581 23.07 -3.59 4.63
C VAL A 581 21.57 -3.89 4.50
N LEU A 582 20.72 -3.28 5.33
CA LEU A 582 19.26 -3.50 5.38
C LEU A 582 18.88 -4.98 5.45
N ARG A 583 19.68 -5.77 6.20
CA ARG A 583 19.59 -7.23 6.23
C ARG A 583 18.18 -7.73 6.50
N ASN A 584 17.50 -7.17 7.50
CA ASN A 584 16.15 -7.60 7.88
C ASN A 584 15.16 -7.46 6.74
N MET A 585 15.17 -6.31 6.04
CA MET A 585 14.28 -6.05 4.90
C MET A 585 14.59 -6.97 3.72
N ILE A 586 15.87 -7.19 3.42
CA ILE A 586 16.31 -8.08 2.33
C ILE A 586 15.87 -9.52 2.64
N ASN A 587 16.11 -9.98 3.86
CA ASN A 587 15.75 -11.32 4.30
C ASN A 587 14.25 -11.58 4.34
N SER A 588 13.43 -10.58 4.72
CA SER A 588 11.98 -10.71 4.71
C SER A 588 11.38 -10.68 3.31
N SER A 589 12.09 -10.10 2.34
CA SER A 589 11.65 -10.05 0.93
C SER A 589 11.93 -11.32 0.13
N ALA A 590 12.59 -12.33 0.72
CA ALA A 590 12.94 -13.56 0.03
C ALA A 590 11.75 -14.51 -0.08
N ASP A 591 11.25 -14.74 -1.29
CA ASP A 591 10.13 -15.64 -1.57
C ASP A 591 10.49 -17.12 -1.31
N GLN A 592 9.99 -17.73 -0.25
CA GLN A 592 10.29 -19.13 0.05
C GLN A 592 9.43 -20.13 -0.77
N PRO A 593 9.99 -21.23 -1.31
CA PRO A 593 11.40 -21.64 -1.25
C PRO A 593 12.23 -20.80 -2.22
N VAL A 594 13.24 -20.06 -1.71
CA VAL A 594 13.97 -18.96 -2.39
C VAL A 594 14.27 -19.27 -3.87
N GLY A 595 13.35 -18.89 -4.74
CA GLY A 595 13.61 -18.80 -6.17
C GLY A 595 14.56 -17.64 -6.34
N TYR A 596 15.82 -17.91 -6.67
CA TYR A 596 16.79 -16.84 -6.84
C TYR A 596 16.40 -15.96 -8.04
N PRO A 597 16.67 -14.64 -7.99
CA PRO A 597 16.54 -13.76 -9.14
C PRO A 597 17.57 -14.01 -10.21
#